data_AF-A0A139AA41-F1
#
_entry.id   AF-A0A139AA41-F1
#
_cell.length_a   1.000
_cell.length_b   1.000
_cell.length_c   1.000
_cell.angle_alpha   90.00
_cell.angle_beta   90.00
_cell.angle_gamma   90.00
#
_symmetry.space_group_name_H-M   'P 1'
#
loop_
_entity.id
_entity.type
_entity.pdbx_description
1 polymer ?
#
loop_
_entity_poly.entity_id
_entity_poly.type
_entity_poly.pdbx_seq_one_letter_code
_entity_poly.pdbx_strand_id
1 'polypeptide(L)'
;MTNTGGAFVLRDWLLDDPAETIESLTERLSNPKLFATDYTPVFAKRMAITTVYTSNKLEQTLPDNAREHQMYKLLEGIFNTDLDEDLTSPAKATWPAEGIRAQTRETTAQMVQHLRALKYLMQHVHQSLTPDVIIKCHRILMAGSVNDDGTLVNNGKFRDHPSHAGTHVYAEGNPVILGKHPECICAQYRNDGGVDHF
;
A
#
# COMPACT_ATOMS: atom_id res chain seq x y z
N MET A 1 44.67 -16.67 4.47
CA MET A 1 43.21 -16.54 4.54
C MET A 1 42.79 -15.56 3.45
N THR A 2 42.42 -16.08 2.29
CA THR A 2 42.03 -15.27 1.13
C THR A 2 40.58 -14.83 1.30
N ASN A 3 40.41 -13.53 1.54
CA ASN A 3 39.13 -12.86 1.57
C ASN A 3 38.57 -12.82 0.14
N THR A 4 37.76 -13.81 -0.24
CA THR A 4 37.00 -13.79 -1.49
C THR A 4 35.82 -12.84 -1.29
N GLY A 5 36.08 -11.55 -1.49
CA GLY A 5 35.03 -10.55 -1.68
C GLY A 5 34.21 -10.95 -2.90
N GLY A 6 33.12 -11.67 -2.67
CA GLY A 6 32.10 -11.97 -3.66
C GLY A 6 31.38 -10.68 -4.02
N ALA A 7 31.98 -9.89 -4.92
CA ALA A 7 31.24 -8.89 -5.65
C ALA A 7 30.17 -9.62 -6.45
N PHE A 8 28.94 -9.63 -5.93
CA PHE A 8 27.78 -10.15 -6.64
C PHE A 8 27.57 -9.26 -7.87
N VAL A 9 27.90 -9.80 -9.04
CA VAL A 9 27.78 -9.09 -10.30
C VAL A 9 26.30 -9.10 -10.69
N LEU A 10 25.61 -7.98 -10.47
CA LEU A 10 24.23 -7.74 -10.94
C LEU A 10 24.05 -7.91 -12.46
N ARG A 11 25.11 -8.15 -13.25
CA ARG A 11 25.01 -8.45 -14.68
C ARG A 11 24.35 -9.79 -14.96
N ASP A 12 24.49 -10.79 -14.10
CA ASP A 12 23.91 -12.12 -14.36
C ASP A 12 22.37 -12.13 -14.25
N TRP A 13 21.75 -11.04 -13.80
CA TRP A 13 20.30 -10.83 -13.74
C TRP A 13 19.76 -9.94 -14.86
N LEU A 14 20.63 -9.22 -15.57
CA LEU A 14 20.23 -8.31 -16.63
C LEU A 14 20.11 -9.07 -17.94
N LEU A 15 18.99 -9.79 -18.09
CA LEU A 15 18.31 -10.09 -19.36
C LEU A 15 19.24 -10.42 -20.54
N ASP A 16 20.11 -11.41 -20.40
CA ASP A 16 20.86 -11.95 -21.56
C ASP A 16 20.00 -12.93 -22.38
N ASP A 17 18.79 -13.27 -21.91
CA ASP A 17 17.81 -14.05 -22.68
C ASP A 17 16.48 -13.28 -22.86
N PRO A 18 16.18 -12.75 -24.06
CA PRO A 18 14.89 -12.14 -24.36
C PRO A 18 13.72 -13.15 -24.35
N ALA A 19 13.99 -14.45 -24.17
CA ALA A 19 12.99 -15.50 -24.03
C ALA A 19 12.60 -15.78 -22.56
N GLU A 20 13.05 -14.97 -21.60
CA GLU A 20 12.62 -15.13 -20.21
C GLU A 20 11.10 -14.89 -20.10
N THR A 21 10.35 -15.98 -19.94
CA THR A 21 8.89 -15.94 -19.82
C THR A 21 8.48 -15.59 -18.39
N ILE A 22 7.23 -15.10 -18.24
CA ILE A 22 6.63 -14.89 -16.91
C ILE A 22 6.69 -16.18 -16.07
N GLU A 23 6.59 -17.34 -16.71
CA GLU A 23 6.62 -18.65 -16.07
C GLU A 23 8.00 -18.97 -15.47
N SER A 24 9.10 -18.71 -16.20
CA SER A 24 10.45 -18.94 -15.68
C SER A 24 10.83 -17.96 -14.56
N LEU A 25 10.36 -16.71 -14.64
CA LEU A 25 10.42 -15.74 -13.55
C LEU A 25 9.67 -16.25 -12.31
N THR A 26 8.44 -16.74 -12.51
CA THR A 26 7.59 -17.24 -11.41
C THR A 26 8.20 -18.47 -10.74
N GLU A 27 8.75 -19.41 -11.51
CA GLU A 27 9.42 -20.60 -10.98
C GLU A 27 10.63 -20.22 -10.11
N ARG A 28 11.46 -19.28 -10.56
CA ARG A 28 12.60 -18.78 -9.78
C ARG A 28 12.14 -18.04 -8.51
N LEU A 29 11.12 -17.19 -8.64
CA LEU A 29 10.50 -16.48 -7.52
C LEU A 29 9.66 -17.39 -6.60
N SER A 30 9.49 -18.66 -6.94
CA SER A 30 8.87 -19.64 -6.02
C SER A 30 9.92 -20.40 -5.21
N ASN A 31 11.21 -20.22 -5.49
CA ASN A 31 12.29 -20.92 -4.80
C ASN A 31 12.59 -20.28 -3.43
N PRO A 32 12.29 -20.94 -2.29
CA PRO A 32 12.45 -20.35 -0.97
C PRO A 32 13.89 -19.96 -0.64
N LYS A 33 14.88 -20.60 -1.28
CA LYS A 33 16.30 -20.32 -1.07
C LYS A 33 16.71 -18.93 -1.59
N LEU A 34 15.99 -18.38 -2.57
CA LEU A 34 16.21 -17.02 -3.07
C LEU A 34 15.65 -15.97 -2.09
N PHE A 35 14.57 -16.27 -1.38
CA PHE A 35 13.94 -15.37 -0.40
C PHE A 35 14.59 -15.40 1.00
N ALA A 36 15.37 -16.44 1.29
CA ALA A 36 16.16 -16.54 2.52
C ALA A 36 17.41 -15.63 2.56
N THR A 37 17.55 -14.71 1.60
CA THR A 37 18.70 -13.80 1.52
C THR A 37 18.45 -12.48 2.26
N ASP A 38 19.52 -11.79 2.65
CA ASP A 38 19.50 -10.48 3.32
C ASP A 38 18.85 -9.34 2.51
N TYR A 39 18.42 -9.60 1.27
CA TYR A 39 17.86 -8.62 0.34
C TYR A 39 16.33 -8.48 0.43
N THR A 40 15.63 -9.47 0.98
CA THR A 40 14.17 -9.46 1.10
C THR A 40 13.65 -8.21 1.83
N PRO A 41 14.25 -7.76 2.95
CA PRO A 41 13.83 -6.53 3.61
C PRO A 41 14.03 -5.28 2.74
N VAL A 42 15.11 -5.22 1.95
CA VAL A 42 15.41 -4.10 1.05
C VAL A 42 14.40 -4.05 -0.08
N PHE A 43 14.09 -5.19 -0.70
CA PHE A 43 13.08 -5.29 -1.74
C PHE A 43 11.69 -4.93 -1.22
N ALA A 44 11.27 -5.50 -0.09
CA ALA A 44 9.98 -5.22 0.54
C ALA A 44 9.83 -3.72 0.86
N LYS A 45 10.87 -3.09 1.41
CA LYS A 45 10.91 -1.65 1.64
C LYS A 45 10.72 -0.86 0.34
N ARG A 46 11.50 -1.18 -0.70
CA ARG A 46 11.42 -0.46 -1.99
C ARG A 46 10.04 -0.63 -2.63
N MET A 47 9.49 -1.84 -2.63
CA MET A 47 8.13 -2.11 -3.09
C MET A 47 7.12 -1.25 -2.35
N ALA A 48 7.15 -1.25 -1.02
CA ALA A 48 6.20 -0.47 -0.22
C ALA A 48 6.26 1.03 -0.53
N ILE A 49 7.48 1.59 -0.63
CA ILE A 49 7.69 3.01 -0.94
C ILE A 49 7.20 3.33 -2.35
N THR A 50 7.56 2.52 -3.35
CA THR A 50 7.14 2.71 -4.73
C THR A 50 5.62 2.63 -4.84
N THR A 51 4.99 1.62 -4.24
CA THR A 51 3.52 1.45 -4.25
C THR A 51 2.80 2.66 -3.65
N VAL A 52 3.26 3.17 -2.50
CA VAL A 52 2.64 4.35 -1.87
C VAL A 52 2.82 5.60 -2.75
N TYR A 53 4.03 5.84 -3.28
CA TYR A 53 4.28 6.98 -4.16
C TYR A 53 3.44 6.92 -5.43
N THR A 54 3.41 5.77 -6.12
CA THR A 54 2.68 5.62 -7.39
C THR A 54 1.18 5.72 -7.19
N SER A 55 0.62 5.13 -6.13
CA SER A 55 -0.81 5.27 -5.78
C SER A 55 -1.19 6.74 -5.55
N ASN A 56 -0.44 7.46 -4.72
CA ASN A 56 -0.70 8.89 -4.47
C ASN A 56 -0.53 9.75 -5.75
N LYS A 57 0.43 9.41 -6.61
CA LYS A 57 0.62 10.09 -7.90
C LYS A 57 -0.57 9.86 -8.85
N LEU A 58 -1.12 8.64 -8.89
CA LEU A 58 -2.29 8.29 -9.70
C LEU A 58 -3.55 8.98 -9.20
N GLU A 59 -3.71 9.09 -7.88
CA GLU A 59 -4.82 9.79 -7.23
C GLU A 59 -4.66 11.32 -7.23
N GLN A 60 -3.55 11.84 -7.75
CA GLN A 60 -3.24 13.28 -7.80
C GLN A 60 -3.21 13.95 -6.41
N THR A 61 -2.81 13.20 -5.39
CA THR A 61 -2.73 13.68 -4.00
C THR A 61 -1.35 14.24 -3.63
N LEU A 62 -0.39 14.18 -4.56
CA LEU A 62 0.92 14.80 -4.41
C LEU A 62 0.85 16.30 -4.73
N PRO A 63 1.65 17.14 -4.06
CA PRO A 63 1.78 18.56 -4.39
C PRO A 63 2.20 18.77 -5.84
N ASP A 64 1.67 19.79 -6.52
CA ASP A 64 1.95 20.10 -7.94
C ASP A 64 3.46 20.21 -8.27
N ASN A 65 4.27 20.59 -7.29
CA ASN A 65 5.72 20.75 -7.41
C ASN A 65 6.53 19.66 -6.69
N ALA A 66 5.90 18.57 -6.27
CA ALA A 66 6.55 17.48 -5.59
C ALA A 66 7.59 16.83 -6.51
N ARG A 67 8.87 16.92 -6.13
CA ARG A 67 9.93 16.21 -6.85
C ARG A 67 9.97 14.77 -6.36
N GLU A 68 10.04 13.84 -7.31
CA GLU A 68 10.06 12.40 -7.04
C GLU A 68 11.07 12.01 -5.95
N HIS A 69 12.34 12.42 -6.11
CA HIS A 69 13.39 12.09 -5.14
C HIS A 69 13.10 12.60 -3.71
N GLN A 70 12.36 13.70 -3.56
CA GLN A 70 11.97 14.23 -2.24
C GLN A 70 10.90 13.34 -1.61
N MET A 71 9.95 12.86 -2.40
CA MET A 71 8.88 11.95 -1.94
C MET A 71 9.45 10.59 -1.55
N TYR A 72 10.38 10.04 -2.33
CA TYR A 72 11.08 8.80 -1.96
C TYR A 72 11.88 8.98 -0.67
N LYS A 73 12.65 10.07 -0.53
CA LYS A 73 13.41 10.35 0.71
C LYS A 73 12.49 10.50 1.93
N LEU A 74 11.34 11.14 1.77
CA LEU A 74 10.33 11.26 2.81
C LEU A 74 9.81 9.88 3.22
N LEU A 75 9.35 9.07 2.26
CA LEU A 75 8.84 7.72 2.51
C LEU A 75 9.89 6.79 3.08
N GLU A 76 11.15 6.88 2.65
CA GLU A 76 12.26 6.14 3.24
C GLU A 76 12.47 6.53 4.71
N GLY A 77 12.41 7.82 5.02
CA GLY A 77 12.45 8.32 6.39
C GLY A 77 11.31 7.74 7.22
N ILE A 78 10.08 7.80 6.73
CA ILE A 78 8.89 7.25 7.41
C ILE A 78 8.99 5.74 7.57
N PHE A 79 9.47 5.01 6.56
CA PHE A 79 9.58 3.56 6.60
C PHE A 79 10.61 3.10 7.64
N ASN A 80 11.74 3.79 7.71
CA ASN A 80 12.89 3.52 8.59
C ASN A 80 12.70 4.02 10.01
N THR A 81 11.89 5.06 10.21
CA THR A 81 11.42 5.38 11.55
C THR A 81 10.63 4.15 11.96
N ASP A 82 11.05 3.45 13.02
CA ASP A 82 10.16 2.50 13.67
C ASP A 82 8.90 3.30 13.97
N LEU A 83 7.88 3.11 13.13
CA LEU A 83 6.56 3.66 13.37
C LEU A 83 6.17 2.94 14.64
N ASP A 84 6.43 3.59 15.78
CA ASP A 84 6.22 3.09 17.14
C ASP A 84 4.98 2.21 17.12
N GLU A 85 5.13 0.97 17.60
CA GLU A 85 4.35 -0.27 17.47
C GLU A 85 2.83 -0.19 17.17
N ASP A 86 2.20 0.95 17.36
CA ASP A 86 0.84 1.27 17.02
C ASP A 86 0.67 1.85 15.59
N LEU A 87 0.49 0.95 14.62
CA LEU A 87 0.06 1.27 13.25
C LEU A 87 -1.30 2.01 13.19
N THR A 88 -2.06 2.04 14.28
CA THR A 88 -3.36 2.72 14.37
C THR A 88 -3.27 4.14 14.89
N SER A 89 -2.05 4.62 15.18
CA SER A 89 -1.80 6.00 15.59
C SER A 89 -2.48 7.02 14.65
N PRO A 90 -3.18 8.03 15.20
CA PRO A 90 -3.82 9.05 14.39
C PRO A 90 -2.80 9.85 13.58
N ALA A 91 -3.27 10.53 12.53
CA ALA A 91 -2.42 11.42 11.75
C ALA A 91 -2.01 12.65 12.58
N LYS A 92 -0.79 13.14 12.35
CA LYS A 92 -0.25 14.35 13.02
C LYS A 92 -0.83 15.66 12.45
N ALA A 93 -1.62 15.57 11.39
CA ALA A 93 -2.32 16.66 10.75
C ALA A 93 -3.55 16.09 10.02
N THR A 94 -4.56 16.93 9.84
CA THR A 94 -5.65 16.64 8.90
C THR A 94 -5.17 16.80 7.47
N TRP A 95 -5.82 16.14 6.52
CA TRP A 95 -5.49 16.21 5.10
C TRP A 95 -6.76 16.04 4.23
N PRO A 96 -6.84 16.70 3.07
CA PRO A 96 -8.03 16.62 2.21
C PRO A 96 -8.13 15.23 1.57
N ALA A 97 -9.27 14.55 1.74
CA ALA A 97 -9.48 13.21 1.22
C ALA A 97 -9.37 13.13 -0.31
N GLU A 98 -9.78 14.19 -1.01
CA GLU A 98 -9.76 14.31 -2.47
C GLU A 98 -8.40 14.76 -3.03
N GLY A 99 -7.38 15.00 -2.19
CA GLY A 99 -6.03 15.38 -2.63
C GLY A 99 -5.87 16.80 -3.17
N ILE A 100 -6.95 17.55 -3.35
CA ILE A 100 -6.92 18.90 -3.94
C ILE A 100 -6.22 19.88 -2.99
N ARG A 101 -5.13 20.51 -3.47
CA ARG A 101 -4.37 21.59 -2.80
C ARG A 101 -3.67 21.18 -1.49
N ALA A 102 -3.30 19.91 -1.36
CA ALA A 102 -2.57 19.46 -0.18
C ALA A 102 -1.23 20.21 0.00
N GLN A 103 -1.07 20.86 1.15
CA GLN A 103 0.23 21.42 1.54
C GLN A 103 1.21 20.30 1.93
N THR A 104 2.51 20.60 1.98
CA THR A 104 3.55 19.62 2.32
C THR A 104 3.25 18.84 3.61
N ARG A 105 2.67 19.49 4.63
CA ARG A 105 2.30 18.83 5.90
C ARG A 105 1.16 17.82 5.72
N GLU A 106 0.17 18.16 4.91
CA GLU A 106 -1.03 17.35 4.65
C GLU A 106 -0.65 16.13 3.81
N THR A 107 0.13 16.34 2.74
CA THR A 107 0.72 15.25 1.95
C THR A 107 1.56 14.33 2.82
N THR A 108 2.38 14.87 3.72
CA THR A 108 3.17 14.04 4.64
C THR A 108 2.28 13.20 5.53
N ALA A 109 1.21 13.79 6.09
CA ALA A 109 0.26 13.07 6.93
C ALA A 109 -0.45 11.93 6.16
N GLN A 110 -0.90 12.20 4.95
CA GLN A 110 -1.49 11.21 4.05
C GLN A 110 -0.51 10.08 3.72
N MET A 111 0.70 10.40 3.27
CA MET A 111 1.72 9.40 2.92
C MET A 111 2.11 8.51 4.11
N VAL A 112 2.18 9.07 5.32
CA VAL A 112 2.41 8.30 6.55
C VAL A 112 1.29 7.29 6.77
N GLN A 113 0.03 7.70 6.60
CA GLN A 113 -1.11 6.80 6.80
C GLN A 113 -1.22 5.73 5.72
N HIS A 114 -0.96 6.07 4.46
CA HIS A 114 -0.90 5.09 3.37
C HIS A 114 0.18 4.04 3.63
N LEU A 115 1.36 4.46 4.12
CA LEU A 115 2.42 3.51 4.45
C LEU A 115 2.09 2.64 5.66
N ARG A 116 1.43 3.19 6.69
CA ARG A 116 0.93 2.42 7.85
C ARG A 116 -0.12 1.40 7.43
N ALA A 117 -1.06 1.79 6.59
CA ALA A 117 -2.11 0.92 6.07
C ALA A 117 -1.51 -0.23 5.24
N LEU A 118 -0.51 0.06 4.39
CA LEU A 118 0.19 -0.96 3.63
C LEU A 118 0.97 -1.92 4.54
N LYS A 119 1.72 -1.41 5.53
CA LYS A 119 2.40 -2.26 6.54
C LYS A 119 1.40 -3.15 7.29
N TYR A 120 0.25 -2.59 7.69
CA TYR A 120 -0.83 -3.35 8.34
C TYR A 120 -1.34 -4.46 7.43
N LEU A 121 -1.63 -4.16 6.16
CA LEU A 121 -2.13 -5.15 5.20
C LEU A 121 -1.11 -6.26 4.98
N MET A 122 0.16 -5.93 4.77
CA MET A 122 1.25 -6.90 4.61
C MET A 122 1.39 -7.82 5.84
N GLN A 123 1.12 -7.36 7.05
CA GLN A 123 1.20 -8.21 8.25
C GLN A 123 0.00 -9.17 8.41
N HIS A 124 -1.14 -8.88 7.80
CA HIS A 124 -2.39 -9.61 8.06
C HIS A 124 -2.91 -10.40 6.84
N VAL A 125 -2.58 -9.98 5.62
CA VAL A 125 -3.12 -10.58 4.39
C VAL A 125 -2.70 -12.04 4.21
N HIS A 126 -1.50 -12.41 4.69
CA HIS A 126 -0.98 -13.78 4.64
C HIS A 126 -1.81 -14.79 5.44
N GLN A 127 -2.52 -14.34 6.49
CA GLN A 127 -3.33 -15.24 7.31
C GLN A 127 -4.68 -15.50 6.64
N SER A 128 -5.33 -14.42 6.20
CA SER A 128 -6.59 -14.44 5.44
C SER A 128 -7.01 -13.01 5.12
N LEU A 129 -7.37 -12.72 3.87
CA LEU A 129 -8.09 -11.48 3.58
C LEU A 129 -9.54 -11.60 4.10
N THR A 130 -9.91 -10.74 5.04
CA THR A 130 -11.26 -10.67 5.62
C THR A 130 -11.84 -9.25 5.54
N PRO A 131 -13.16 -9.09 5.62
CA PRO A 131 -13.78 -7.76 5.71
C PRO A 131 -13.21 -6.92 6.86
N ASP A 132 -12.93 -7.53 8.01
CA ASP A 132 -12.36 -6.83 9.17
C ASP A 132 -10.96 -6.28 8.88
N VAL A 133 -10.13 -7.04 8.17
CA VAL A 133 -8.80 -6.57 7.72
C VAL A 133 -8.97 -5.39 6.76
N ILE A 134 -9.89 -5.46 5.80
CA ILE A 134 -10.17 -4.36 4.85
C ILE A 134 -10.65 -3.10 5.60
N ILE A 135 -11.61 -3.26 6.51
CA ILE A 135 -12.19 -2.17 7.29
C ILE A 135 -11.14 -1.51 8.19
N LYS A 136 -10.32 -2.32 8.88
CA LYS A 136 -9.24 -1.81 9.74
C LYS A 136 -8.14 -1.14 8.91
N CYS A 137 -7.78 -1.68 7.76
CA CYS A 137 -6.86 -1.06 6.81
C CYS A 137 -7.38 0.30 6.36
N HIS A 138 -8.65 0.40 5.94
CA HIS A 138 -9.28 1.67 5.56
C HIS A 138 -9.31 2.67 6.72
N ARG A 139 -9.52 2.21 7.96
CA ARG A 139 -9.48 3.09 9.14
C ARG A 139 -8.11 3.75 9.28
N ILE A 140 -7.03 2.97 9.16
CA ILE A 140 -5.66 3.47 9.22
C ILE A 140 -5.40 4.41 8.04
N LEU A 141 -5.70 3.95 6.82
CA LEU A 141 -5.48 4.67 5.57
C LEU A 141 -6.06 6.08 5.61
N MET A 142 -7.30 6.22 6.06
CA MET A 142 -8.05 7.48 6.05
C MET A 142 -7.97 8.25 7.38
N ALA A 143 -7.11 7.84 8.32
CA ALA A 143 -7.01 8.50 9.62
C ALA A 143 -6.61 9.98 9.47
N GLY A 144 -7.45 10.88 10.01
CA GLY A 144 -7.26 12.33 9.91
C GLY A 144 -7.64 12.95 8.56
N SER A 145 -8.17 12.16 7.61
CA SER A 145 -8.70 12.74 6.38
C SER A 145 -9.99 13.52 6.63
N VAL A 146 -10.18 14.60 5.87
CA VAL A 146 -11.37 15.45 5.91
C VAL A 146 -12.00 15.60 4.53
N ASN A 147 -13.32 15.75 4.50
CA ASN A 147 -14.08 16.15 3.31
C ASN A 147 -13.86 17.64 2.99
N ASP A 148 -14.37 18.10 1.85
CA ASP A 148 -14.28 19.50 1.40
C ASP A 148 -14.90 20.51 2.38
N ASP A 149 -15.89 20.08 3.17
CA ASP A 149 -16.51 20.89 4.22
C ASP A 149 -15.73 20.91 5.55
N GLY A 150 -14.58 20.21 5.60
CA GLY A 150 -13.73 20.08 6.78
C GLY A 150 -14.18 19.01 7.78
N THR A 151 -15.28 18.29 7.52
CA THR A 151 -15.72 17.19 8.38
C THR A 151 -14.80 15.97 8.21
N LEU A 152 -14.58 15.21 9.29
CA LEU A 152 -13.77 13.99 9.22
C LEU A 152 -14.46 12.92 8.38
N VAL A 153 -13.70 12.25 7.52
CA VAL A 153 -14.18 11.08 6.78
C VAL A 153 -14.56 9.98 7.77
N ASN A 154 -15.68 9.32 7.52
CA ASN A 154 -16.17 8.18 8.31
C ASN A 154 -15.32 6.92 8.04
N ASN A 155 -14.06 6.95 8.46
CA ASN A 155 -13.07 5.92 8.14
C ASN A 155 -13.36 4.57 8.82
N GLY A 156 -13.13 3.48 8.09
CA GLY A 156 -13.36 2.13 8.59
C GLY A 156 -14.85 1.82 8.75
N LYS A 157 -15.69 2.40 7.89
CA LYS A 157 -17.09 2.03 7.69
C LYS A 157 -17.40 2.04 6.20
N PHE A 158 -18.44 1.32 5.82
CA PHE A 158 -18.99 1.43 4.47
C PHE A 158 -19.65 2.79 4.30
N ARG A 159 -19.59 3.31 3.07
CA ARG A 159 -20.30 4.55 2.70
C ARG A 159 -21.81 4.39 2.93
N ASP A 160 -22.41 5.47 3.38
CA ASP A 160 -23.85 5.66 3.60
C ASP A 160 -24.43 6.75 2.69
N HIS A 161 -23.63 7.22 1.73
CA HIS A 161 -23.99 8.24 0.75
C HIS A 161 -23.43 7.87 -0.64
N PRO A 162 -23.91 8.53 -1.71
CA PRO A 162 -23.32 8.37 -3.04
C PRO A 162 -21.84 8.72 -3.07
N SER A 163 -21.06 8.00 -3.87
CA SER A 163 -19.64 8.27 -4.10
C SER A 163 -19.41 8.50 -5.59
N HIS A 164 -18.51 9.42 -5.94
CA HIS A 164 -18.27 9.85 -7.32
C HIS A 164 -16.87 9.42 -7.75
N ALA A 165 -16.74 8.89 -8.96
CA ALA A 165 -15.47 8.59 -9.60
C ALA A 165 -15.49 9.16 -11.02
N GLY A 166 -14.92 10.36 -11.18
CA GLY A 166 -15.03 11.12 -12.43
C GLY A 166 -16.49 11.42 -12.77
N THR A 167 -16.95 10.96 -13.93
CA THR A 167 -18.35 11.12 -14.36
C THR A 167 -19.28 10.02 -13.86
N HIS A 168 -18.74 8.98 -13.23
CA HIS A 168 -19.52 7.87 -12.71
C HIS A 168 -19.97 8.14 -11.27
N VAL A 169 -21.21 7.77 -10.95
CA VAL A 169 -21.78 7.89 -9.61
C VAL A 169 -22.13 6.51 -9.09
N TYR A 170 -21.46 6.10 -8.03
CA TYR A 170 -21.85 4.96 -7.22
C TYR A 170 -23.02 5.38 -6.34
N ALA A 171 -24.23 4.97 -6.73
CA ALA A 171 -25.47 5.29 -6.01
C ALA A 171 -25.36 4.95 -4.52
N GLU A 172 -26.09 5.68 -3.67
CA GLU A 172 -26.15 5.43 -2.22
C GLU A 172 -26.32 3.92 -1.94
N GLY A 173 -25.30 3.34 -1.32
CA GLY A 173 -25.33 1.92 -0.99
C GLY A 173 -25.89 1.76 0.42
N ASN A 174 -26.86 0.87 0.59
CA ASN A 174 -27.26 0.45 1.93
C ASN A 174 -26.03 -0.20 2.61
N PRO A 175 -25.52 0.33 3.73
CA PRO A 175 -24.31 -0.19 4.37
C PRO A 175 -24.39 -1.69 4.72
N VAL A 176 -25.60 -2.20 5.01
CA VAL A 176 -25.85 -3.62 5.28
C VAL A 176 -25.65 -4.46 4.03
N ILE A 177 -26.07 -3.96 2.87
CA ILE A 177 -25.88 -4.64 1.58
C ILE A 177 -24.42 -4.54 1.17
N LEU A 178 -23.83 -3.33 1.31
CA LEU A 178 -22.41 -3.11 1.01
C LEU A 178 -21.50 -4.01 1.84
N GLY A 179 -21.80 -4.25 3.11
CA GLY A 179 -21.02 -5.13 3.96
C GLY A 179 -20.98 -6.59 3.51
N LYS A 180 -22.00 -7.07 2.78
CA LYS A 180 -22.03 -8.44 2.24
C LYS A 180 -21.08 -8.62 1.04
N HIS A 181 -20.81 -7.56 0.28
CA HIS A 181 -19.96 -7.67 -0.91
C HIS A 181 -18.50 -8.02 -0.57
N PRO A 182 -17.83 -7.36 0.39
CA PRO A 182 -16.51 -7.77 0.85
C PRO A 182 -16.46 -9.20 1.37
N GLU A 183 -17.51 -9.71 2.02
CA GLU A 183 -17.54 -11.11 2.44
C GLU A 183 -17.44 -12.05 1.24
N CYS A 184 -18.25 -11.82 0.21
CA CYS A 184 -18.21 -12.59 -1.04
C CYS A 184 -16.86 -12.46 -1.76
N ILE A 185 -16.31 -11.24 -1.86
CA ILE A 185 -15.01 -10.98 -2.51
C ILE A 185 -13.88 -11.68 -1.74
N CYS A 186 -13.86 -11.56 -0.41
CA CYS A 186 -12.86 -12.25 0.42
C CYS A 186 -12.99 -13.76 0.31
N ALA A 187 -14.21 -14.30 0.25
CA ALA A 187 -14.45 -15.73 0.06
C ALA A 187 -13.93 -16.20 -1.31
N GLN A 188 -14.23 -15.45 -2.37
CA GLN A 188 -13.74 -15.75 -3.72
C GLN A 188 -12.20 -15.73 -3.76
N TYR A 189 -11.58 -14.69 -3.20
CA TYR A 189 -10.12 -14.57 -3.11
C TYR A 189 -9.46 -15.78 -2.44
N ARG A 190 -10.05 -16.29 -1.36
CA ARG A 190 -9.55 -17.50 -0.69
C ARG A 190 -9.73 -18.76 -1.53
N ASN A 191 -10.88 -18.89 -2.19
CA ASN A 191 -11.19 -20.05 -3.04
C ASN A 191 -10.29 -20.13 -4.28
N ASP A 192 -9.83 -18.98 -4.78
CA ASP A 192 -8.96 -18.88 -5.95
C ASP A 192 -7.46 -19.11 -5.61
N GLY A 193 -7.15 -19.60 -4.39
CA GLY A 193 -5.78 -19.88 -3.96
C GLY A 193 -5.04 -18.68 -3.39
N GLY A 194 -5.71 -17.57 -3.07
CA GLY A 194 -5.10 -16.34 -2.57
C GLY A 194 -4.33 -16.47 -1.24
N VAL A 195 -4.41 -17.62 -0.56
CA VAL A 195 -3.65 -17.91 0.68
C VAL A 195 -2.45 -18.83 0.43
N ASP A 196 -2.46 -19.64 -0.64
CA ASP A 196 -1.44 -20.67 -0.89
C ASP A 196 -0.21 -20.14 -1.67
N HIS A 197 -0.17 -18.84 -1.97
CA HIS A 197 0.82 -18.23 -2.87
C HIS A 197 1.64 -17.08 -2.26
N PHE A 198 1.59 -16.85 -0.95
CA PHE A 198 2.39 -15.82 -0.27
C PHE A 198 3.29 -16.36 0.84
#